data_AF-A0A958MMF4-F1
#
_entry.id   AF-A0A958MMF4-F1
#
_cell.length_a   1.000
_cell.length_b   1.000
_cell.length_c   1.000
_cell.angle_alpha   90.00
_cell.angle_beta   90.00
_cell.angle_gamma   90.00
#
_symmetry.space_group_name_H-M   'P 1'
#
loop_
_entity.id
_entity.type
_entity.pdbx_description
1 polymer ?
#
loop_
_entity_poly.entity_id
_entity_poly.type
_entity_poly.pdbx_seq_one_letter_code
_entity_poly.pdbx_strand_id
1 'polypeptide(L)'
;KFDIDKAQQKIDALEDQIAEIKHHLANLIDYAIAYFERLKKDYGEGRERKTEIRTFEDVDATKVVIRNTKLYVNREEGFIGTSLKRDEYVCDCSDIDDVIVFTNDGKMMVTKVDSKIFVGKDI
;
A
#
# COMPACT_ATOMS: atom_id res chain seq x y z
N LYS A 1 -19.25 -35.39 -67.27
CA LYS A 1 -20.41 -35.30 -66.36
C LYS A 1 -19.95 -34.45 -65.19
N PHE A 2 -20.25 -33.15 -65.25
CA PHE A 2 -19.60 -32.12 -64.44
C PHE A 2 -20.12 -32.15 -63.00
N ASP A 3 -19.23 -31.82 -62.06
CA ASP A 3 -19.37 -31.81 -60.60
C ASP A 3 -20.45 -30.82 -60.07
N ILE A 4 -21.69 -30.91 -60.57
CA ILE A 4 -22.82 -30.07 -60.12
C ILE A 4 -23.07 -30.28 -58.62
N ASP A 5 -22.97 -31.51 -58.13
CA ASP A 5 -23.13 -31.81 -56.70
C ASP A 5 -22.05 -31.16 -55.84
N LYS A 6 -20.78 -31.13 -56.29
CA LYS A 6 -19.73 -30.42 -55.53
C LYS A 6 -19.89 -28.91 -55.61
N ALA A 7 -20.42 -28.40 -56.73
CA ALA A 7 -20.72 -26.97 -56.85
C ALA A 7 -21.84 -26.58 -55.88
N GLN A 8 -22.88 -27.40 -55.77
CA GLN A 8 -23.97 -27.19 -54.81
C GLN A 8 -23.46 -27.25 -53.36
N GLN A 9 -22.67 -28.28 -53.01
CA GLN A 9 -22.06 -28.37 -51.67
C GLN A 9 -21.19 -27.15 -51.31
N LYS A 10 -20.50 -26.56 -52.29
CA LYS A 10 -19.72 -25.34 -52.07
C LYS A 10 -20.62 -24.12 -51.84
N ILE A 11 -21.74 -24.04 -52.55
CA ILE A 11 -22.72 -22.96 -52.38
C ILE A 11 -23.33 -23.06 -50.98
N ASP A 12 -23.79 -24.25 -50.59
CA ASP A 12 -24.40 -24.48 -49.27
C ASP A 12 -23.41 -24.15 -48.14
N ALA A 13 -22.15 -24.60 -48.25
CA ALA A 13 -21.11 -24.29 -47.28
C ALA A 13 -20.78 -22.78 -47.19
N LEU A 14 -20.85 -22.05 -48.31
CA LEU A 14 -20.67 -20.60 -48.32
C LEU A 14 -21.85 -19.88 -47.67
N GLU A 15 -23.08 -20.36 -47.89
CA GLU A 15 -24.28 -19.80 -47.25
C GLU A 15 -24.23 -20.00 -45.72
N ASP A 16 -23.79 -21.16 -45.25
CA ASP A 16 -23.59 -21.46 -43.84
C ASP A 16 -22.53 -20.53 -43.22
N GLN A 17 -21.39 -20.34 -43.89
CA GLN A 17 -20.35 -19.41 -43.44
C GLN A 17 -20.86 -17.96 -43.38
N ILE A 18 -21.68 -17.54 -44.35
CA ILE A 18 -22.29 -16.20 -44.34
C ILE A 18 -23.24 -16.06 -43.15
N ALA A 19 -24.03 -17.08 -42.84
CA ALA A 19 -24.93 -17.08 -41.69
C ALA A 19 -24.17 -17.00 -40.37
N GLU A 20 -23.10 -17.77 -40.23
CA GLU A 20 -22.20 -17.75 -39.06
C GLU A 20 -21.54 -16.37 -38.87
N ILE A 21 -21.00 -15.78 -39.94
CA ILE A 21 -20.38 -14.45 -39.88
C ILE A 21 -21.42 -13.39 -39.48
N LYS A 22 -22.64 -13.44 -40.03
CA LYS A 22 -23.72 -12.53 -39.61
C LYS A 22 -24.07 -12.70 -38.13
N HIS A 23 -24.07 -13.95 -37.63
CA HIS A 23 -24.29 -14.23 -36.22
C HIS A 23 -23.17 -13.65 -35.34
N HIS A 24 -21.90 -13.75 -35.75
CA HIS A 24 -20.77 -13.13 -35.05
C HIS A 24 -20.82 -11.60 -35.10
N LEU A 25 -21.25 -11.01 -36.22
CA LEU A 25 -21.43 -9.57 -36.35
C LEU A 25 -22.60 -9.03 -35.50
N ALA A 26 -23.64 -9.84 -35.28
CA ALA A 26 -24.72 -9.49 -34.37
C ALA A 26 -24.30 -9.62 -32.90
N ASN A 27 -23.44 -10.59 -32.57
CA ASN A 27 -22.97 -10.91 -31.22
C ASN A 27 -21.47 -10.60 -31.05
N LEU A 28 -21.08 -9.37 -31.37
CA LEU A 28 -19.67 -8.94 -31.36
C LEU A 28 -19.00 -9.09 -29.99
N ILE A 29 -19.74 -8.90 -28.90
CA ILE A 29 -19.22 -9.01 -27.53
C ILE A 29 -18.79 -10.45 -27.25
N ASP A 30 -19.67 -11.42 -27.51
CA ASP A 30 -19.39 -12.84 -27.31
C ASP A 30 -18.25 -13.32 -28.21
N TYR A 31 -18.25 -12.86 -29.47
CA TYR A 31 -17.15 -13.12 -30.40
C TYR A 31 -15.81 -12.57 -29.88
N ALA A 32 -15.80 -11.35 -29.36
CA ALA A 32 -14.58 -10.75 -28.80
C ALA A 32 -14.10 -11.50 -27.56
N ILE A 33 -15.00 -11.90 -26.65
CA ILE A 33 -14.67 -12.73 -25.49
C ILE A 33 -14.03 -14.05 -25.94
N ALA A 34 -14.70 -14.79 -26.83
CA ALA A 34 -14.19 -16.05 -27.36
C ALA A 34 -12.82 -15.89 -28.05
N TYR A 35 -12.62 -14.78 -28.77
CA TYR A 35 -11.33 -14.45 -29.39
C TYR A 35 -10.22 -14.27 -28.35
N PHE A 36 -10.46 -13.49 -27.28
CA PHE A 36 -9.47 -13.29 -26.23
C PHE A 36 -9.22 -14.54 -25.38
N GLU A 37 -10.24 -15.35 -25.14
CA GLU A 37 -10.08 -16.66 -24.47
C GLU A 37 -9.21 -17.61 -25.29
N ARG A 38 -9.44 -17.67 -26.61
CA ARG A 38 -8.59 -18.44 -27.52
C ARG A 38 -7.15 -17.92 -27.52
N LEU A 39 -6.96 -16.60 -27.58
CA LEU A 39 -5.63 -15.99 -27.54
C LEU A 39 -4.91 -16.33 -26.22
N LYS A 40 -5.61 -16.28 -25.09
CA LYS A 40 -5.06 -16.70 -23.79
C LYS A 40 -4.71 -18.19 -23.77
N LYS A 41 -5.52 -19.04 -24.41
CA LYS A 41 -5.25 -20.49 -24.49
C LYS A 41 -4.03 -20.79 -25.37
N ASP A 42 -3.97 -20.20 -26.55
CA ASP A 42 -2.93 -20.47 -27.55
C ASP A 42 -1.57 -19.87 -27.14
N TYR A 43 -1.55 -18.75 -26.42
CA TYR A 43 -0.33 -18.01 -26.08
C TYR A 43 -0.05 -17.83 -24.59
N GLY A 44 -0.93 -18.29 -23.70
CA GLY A 44 -0.78 -18.13 -22.25
C GLY A 44 0.00 -19.26 -21.58
N GLU A 45 0.11 -20.43 -22.20
CA GLU A 45 0.85 -21.56 -21.63
C GLU A 45 2.34 -21.22 -21.53
N GLY A 46 2.92 -21.38 -20.33
CA GLY A 46 4.32 -21.05 -20.05
C GLY A 46 4.65 -19.55 -19.96
N ARG A 47 3.65 -18.66 -20.04
CA ARG A 47 3.82 -17.20 -19.88
C ARG A 47 3.19 -16.68 -18.59
N GLU A 48 3.58 -17.27 -17.48
CA GLU A 48 3.14 -16.82 -16.15
C GLU A 48 3.77 -15.47 -15.77
N ARG A 49 3.11 -14.75 -14.85
CA ARG A 49 3.65 -13.51 -14.29
C ARG A 49 4.95 -13.83 -13.57
N LYS A 50 6.05 -13.25 -14.06
CA LYS A 50 7.36 -13.32 -13.40
C LYS A 50 7.51 -12.36 -12.22
N THR A 51 6.53 -11.47 -12.03
CA THR A 51 6.54 -10.45 -10.99
C THR A 51 5.58 -10.84 -9.87
N GLU A 52 6.06 -10.68 -8.63
CA GLU A 52 5.26 -10.85 -7.43
C GLU A 52 4.55 -9.55 -7.09
N ILE A 53 3.26 -9.63 -6.73
CA ILE A 53 2.55 -8.50 -6.15
C ILE A 53 2.94 -8.46 -4.68
N ARG A 54 3.89 -7.58 -4.35
CA ARG A 54 4.24 -7.28 -2.96
C ARG A 54 3.52 -6.02 -2.56
N THR A 55 2.65 -6.12 -1.57
CA THR A 55 2.22 -4.96 -0.79
C THR A 55 3.46 -4.52 -0.03
N PHE A 56 4.06 -3.40 -0.44
CA PHE A 56 4.99 -2.72 0.43
C PHE A 56 4.18 -2.26 1.63
N GLU A 57 4.40 -2.87 2.79
CA GLU A 57 4.06 -2.19 4.04
C GLU A 57 4.89 -0.92 4.03
N ASP A 58 4.23 0.24 4.07
CA ASP A 58 4.90 1.51 4.33
C ASP A 58 5.79 1.29 5.54
N VAL A 59 7.10 1.33 5.33
CA VAL A 59 8.07 1.43 6.43
C VAL A 59 7.91 2.83 6.96
N ASP A 60 6.87 3.02 7.76
CA ASP A 60 6.70 4.16 8.63
C ASP A 60 7.88 4.05 9.61
N ALA A 61 8.98 4.73 9.28
CA ALA A 61 10.18 4.82 10.12
C ALA A 61 9.86 5.35 11.54
N THR A 62 8.64 5.82 11.76
CA THR A 62 8.05 6.22 13.04
C THR A 62 7.56 5.06 13.91
N LYS A 63 7.27 3.87 13.35
CA LYS A 63 6.70 2.73 14.09
C LYS A 63 7.74 1.76 14.65
N VAL A 64 8.99 1.88 14.22
CA VAL A 64 10.13 1.11 14.74
C VAL A 64 10.96 2.00 15.66
N VAL A 65 10.31 2.67 16.61
CA VAL A 65 11.02 3.22 17.76
C VAL A 65 10.38 2.67 19.03
N ILE A 66 11.13 1.76 19.64
CA ILE A 66 10.75 1.07 20.85
C ILE A 66 10.81 2.11 21.97
N ARG A 67 9.72 2.26 22.75
CA ARG A 67 9.66 3.13 23.94
C ARG A 67 10.59 2.60 25.03
N ASN A 68 11.88 2.91 24.91
CA ASN A 68 12.93 2.39 25.78
C ASN A 68 13.43 3.40 26.82
N THR A 69 12.98 4.65 26.73
CA THR A 69 13.60 5.73 27.48
C THR A 69 12.63 6.34 28.49
N LYS A 70 13.04 6.41 29.75
CA LYS A 70 12.25 6.99 30.84
C LYS A 70 12.46 8.49 30.91
N LEU A 71 11.39 9.27 30.89
CA LEU A 71 11.42 10.71 31.10
C LEU A 71 11.30 11.03 32.59
N TYR A 72 12.19 11.89 33.07
CA TYR A 72 12.21 12.36 34.44
C TYR A 72 12.18 13.89 34.48
N VAL A 73 11.64 14.44 35.58
CA VAL A 73 11.53 15.87 35.84
C VAL A 73 12.11 16.23 37.20
N ASN A 74 12.95 17.25 37.24
CA ASN A 74 13.41 17.91 38.45
C ASN A 74 12.73 19.28 38.53
N ARG A 75 11.72 19.38 39.41
CA ARG A 75 10.93 20.60 39.60
C ARG A 75 11.67 21.71 40.35
N GLU A 76 12.60 21.34 41.24
CA GLU A 76 13.37 22.29 42.06
C GLU A 76 14.34 23.12 41.22
N GLU A 77 15.07 22.44 40.33
CA GLU A 77 16.06 23.06 39.44
C GLU A 77 15.49 23.41 38.06
N GLY A 78 14.33 22.86 37.67
CA GLY A 78 13.67 23.18 36.41
C GLY A 78 14.21 22.43 35.19
N PHE A 79 14.59 21.16 35.38
CA PHE A 79 15.14 20.32 34.32
C PHE A 79 14.21 19.15 33.96
N ILE A 80 14.13 18.82 32.68
CA ILE A 80 13.51 17.59 32.17
C ILE A 80 14.54 16.79 31.39
N GLY A 81 14.45 15.46 31.43
CA GLY A 81 15.31 14.63 30.61
C GLY A 81 15.40 13.19 31.07
N THR A 82 16.16 12.40 30.32
CA THR A 82 16.24 10.94 30.48
C THR A 82 17.39 10.50 31.37
N SER A 83 18.35 11.39 31.62
CA SER A 83 19.51 11.14 32.49
C SER A 83 19.26 11.48 33.97
N LEU A 84 18.09 12.05 34.30
CA LEU A 84 17.65 12.46 35.64
C LEU A 84 17.05 11.28 36.44
N LYS A 85 17.73 10.13 36.45
CA LYS A 85 17.24 8.87 37.07
C LYS A 85 16.94 8.94 38.57
N ARG A 86 17.33 10.04 39.23
CA ARG A 86 17.14 10.28 40.67
C ARG A 86 15.92 11.14 40.97
N ASP A 87 15.33 11.74 39.95
CA ASP A 87 14.24 12.70 40.06
C ASP A 87 12.88 12.06 39.76
N GLU A 88 11.81 12.85 39.72
CA GLU A 88 10.44 12.36 39.56
C GLU A 88 10.24 11.73 38.18
N TYR A 89 9.77 10.48 38.14
CA TYR A 89 9.44 9.77 36.90
C TYR A 89 8.09 10.23 36.37
N VAL A 90 8.02 10.57 35.08
CA VAL A 90 6.79 11.04 34.42
C VAL A 90 6.19 9.95 33.54
N CYS A 91 6.92 9.51 32.51
CA CYS A 91 6.44 8.53 31.54
C CYS A 91 7.59 7.88 30.75
N ASP A 92 7.27 6.79 30.04
CA ASP A 92 8.14 6.20 29.03
C ASP A 92 7.94 6.93 27.70
N CYS A 93 9.03 7.36 27.08
CA CYS A 93 9.07 8.15 25.85
C CYS A 93 10.08 7.58 24.85
N SER A 94 9.92 7.97 23.60
CA SER A 94 10.90 7.77 22.54
C SER A 94 11.85 8.96 22.46
N ASP A 95 13.08 8.73 22.02
CA ASP A 95 14.05 9.76 21.63
C ASP A 95 13.55 10.68 20.49
N ILE A 96 12.56 10.22 19.70
CA ILE A 96 11.91 11.01 18.65
C ILE A 96 10.64 11.73 19.10
N ASP A 97 10.19 11.55 20.35
CA ASP A 97 8.98 12.21 20.85
C ASP A 97 9.28 13.68 21.20
N ASP A 98 8.24 14.53 21.06
CA ASP A 98 8.25 15.91 21.51
C ASP A 98 7.61 16.03 22.91
N VAL A 99 8.29 16.72 23.82
CA VAL A 99 7.82 16.99 25.19
C VAL A 99 7.31 18.41 25.27
N ILE A 100 6.08 18.57 25.78
CA ILE A 100 5.47 19.87 26.04
C ILE A 100 5.52 20.14 27.54
N VAL A 101 6.09 21.28 27.92
CA VAL A 101 6.19 21.74 29.31
C VAL A 101 5.40 23.02 29.49
N PHE A 102 4.63 23.08 30.57
CA PHE A 102 3.89 24.26 31.02
C PHE A 102 4.48 24.71 32.34
N THR A 103 5.04 25.93 32.38
CA THR A 103 5.51 26.52 33.65
C THR A 103 4.36 27.24 34.36
N ASN A 104 4.49 27.43 35.67
CA ASN A 104 3.48 28.15 36.47
C ASN A 104 3.33 29.64 36.03
N ASP A 105 4.34 30.20 35.38
CA ASP A 105 4.29 31.51 34.73
C ASP A 105 3.41 31.55 33.46
N GLY A 106 2.78 30.42 33.08
CA GLY A 106 1.94 30.31 31.89
C GLY A 106 2.72 30.23 30.57
N LYS A 107 4.02 29.90 30.63
CA LYS A 107 4.84 29.72 29.42
C LYS A 107 4.77 28.27 28.96
N MET A 108 4.53 28.08 27.67
CA MET A 108 4.58 26.79 27.00
C MET A 108 5.90 26.65 26.25
N MET A 109 6.59 25.52 26.44
CA MET A 109 7.78 25.17 25.69
C MET A 109 7.63 23.77 25.11
N VAL A 110 8.03 23.60 23.85
CA VAL A 110 8.09 22.30 23.18
C VAL A 110 9.56 21.96 22.93
N THR A 111 10.01 20.82 23.41
CA THR A 111 11.39 20.36 23.26
C THR A 111 11.42 18.87 22.94
N LYS A 112 12.34 18.46 22.07
CA LYS A 112 12.60 17.03 21.83
C LYS A 112 13.14 16.36 23.08
N VAL A 113 12.94 15.05 23.23
CA VAL A 113 13.54 14.28 24.31
C VAL A 113 15.07 14.30 24.19
N ASP A 114 15.75 14.78 25.23
CA ASP A 114 17.21 14.77 25.35
C ASP A 114 17.62 14.33 26.78
N SER A 115 18.91 14.15 26.99
CA SER A 115 19.56 13.75 28.24
C SER A 115 19.23 14.67 29.42
N LYS A 116 19.32 16.00 29.22
CA LYS A 116 18.99 17.04 30.21
C LYS A 116 18.71 18.37 29.51
N ILE A 117 17.49 18.91 29.67
CA ILE A 117 17.06 20.20 29.12
C ILE A 117 16.56 21.08 30.25
N PHE A 118 16.99 22.34 30.27
CA PHE A 118 16.46 23.35 31.17
C PHE A 118 15.21 23.99 30.56
N VAL A 119 14.11 23.95 31.29
CA VAL A 119 12.79 24.40 30.81
C VAL A 119 12.21 25.53 31.66
N GLY A 120 12.93 25.93 32.72
CA GLY A 120 12.56 27.03 33.61
C GLY A 120 12.26 26.53 35.02
N LYS A 121 12.36 27.43 36.00
CA LYS A 121 11.96 27.15 37.39
C LYS A 121 10.43 27.14 37.49
N ASP A 122 9.88 26.39 38.44
CA ASP A 122 8.44 26.23 38.70
C ASP A 122 7.67 25.47 37.59
N ILE A 123 7.97 24.16 37.48
CA ILE A 123 7.33 23.17 36.60
C ILE A 123 6.47 22.15 37.36
#